data_AF-Q54BG1-F1
#
_entry.id   AF-Q54BG1-F1
#
_cell.length_a   1.000
_cell.length_b   1.000
_cell.length_c   1.000
_cell.angle_alpha   90.00
_cell.angle_beta   90.00
_cell.angle_gamma   90.00
#
_symmetry.space_group_name_H-M   'P 1'
#
loop_
_entity.id
_entity.type
_entity.pdbx_description
1 polymer ?
#
loop_
_entity_poly.entity_id
_entity_poly.type
_entity_poly.pdbx_seq_one_letter_code
_entity_poly.pdbx_strand_id
1 'polypeptide(L)'
;MRLVFGLIIIVFSIFLFKSCEANGPTPQRCKDALLTYFVNNQNNGIQISYVDPNGKIIYARGNSMTAPLFSNDLSNTDGYIALSSINEDCFAGKTQPFSDQRTVEGFYDSRSFRITRDGQVTINNEGKSRVFNITDCSTNVFNGYSDEGRLYAFHIASKKRYQAVASLCSIQTSPPTTTGNGNGNGGNIGDAIIESKINSKWVDSGINYMDISLKITNNGLNDIRKLSFSSDTPLRNLQSAWSIIANSLTEFSLPNDVVITPSSIYHFSLIVIGTINPNYNVISIN
;
A
#
# COMPACT_ATOMS: atom_id res chain seq x y z
N MET A 1 40.14 -27.45 15.62
CA MET A 1 40.49 -26.30 14.73
C MET A 1 40.08 -26.51 13.26
N ARG A 2 40.22 -27.70 12.67
CA ARG A 2 39.82 -27.95 11.26
C ARG A 2 38.31 -27.79 10.96
N LEU A 3 37.44 -28.05 11.92
CA LEU A 3 35.99 -27.93 11.77
C LEU A 3 35.50 -26.47 11.70
N VAL A 4 36.21 -25.54 12.33
CA VAL A 4 35.85 -24.10 12.33
C VAL A 4 36.20 -23.44 11.00
N PHE A 5 37.33 -23.82 10.39
CA PHE A 5 37.73 -23.31 9.07
C PHE A 5 36.79 -23.79 7.95
N GLY A 6 36.31 -25.03 8.00
CA GLY A 6 35.33 -25.54 7.03
C GLY A 6 34.01 -24.77 7.06
N LEU A 7 33.54 -24.41 8.26
CA LEU A 7 32.28 -23.68 8.44
C LEU A 7 32.38 -22.23 7.97
N ILE A 8 33.53 -21.57 8.19
CA ILE A 8 33.80 -20.23 7.68
C ILE A 8 33.81 -20.22 6.15
N ILE A 9 34.43 -21.20 5.49
CA ILE A 9 34.46 -21.30 4.03
C ILE A 9 33.05 -21.48 3.47
N ILE A 10 32.21 -22.33 4.08
CA ILE A 10 30.82 -22.55 3.63
C ILE A 10 30.00 -21.26 3.73
N VAL A 11 30.09 -20.54 4.85
CA VAL A 11 29.39 -19.25 5.03
C VAL A 11 29.90 -18.20 4.03
N PHE A 12 31.21 -18.14 3.77
CA PHE A 12 31.78 -17.23 2.78
C PHE A 12 31.35 -17.57 1.34
N SER A 13 31.26 -18.86 0.99
CA SER A 13 30.76 -19.26 -0.33
C SER A 13 29.27 -18.96 -0.53
N ILE A 14 28.43 -19.08 0.51
CA ILE A 14 27.01 -18.71 0.41
C ILE A 14 26.86 -17.19 0.22
N PHE A 15 27.72 -16.37 0.84
CA PHE A 15 27.72 -14.92 0.63
C PHE A 15 28.29 -14.51 -0.75
N LEU A 16 29.36 -15.15 -1.22
CA LEU A 16 29.98 -14.83 -2.52
C LEU A 16 29.09 -15.20 -3.72
N PHE A 17 28.35 -16.31 -3.66
CA PHE A 17 27.41 -16.65 -4.74
C PHE A 17 26.22 -15.69 -4.82
N LYS A 18 25.80 -15.09 -3.70
CA LYS A 18 24.64 -14.18 -3.68
C LYS A 18 24.93 -12.80 -4.28
N SER A 19 26.18 -12.33 -4.25
CA SER A 19 26.52 -11.01 -4.79
C SER A 19 26.55 -10.94 -6.32
N CYS A 20 26.71 -12.08 -7.01
CA CYS A 20 26.84 -12.09 -8.48
C CYS A 20 25.48 -12.08 -9.20
N GLU A 21 24.43 -12.66 -8.62
CA GLU A 21 23.12 -12.74 -9.29
C GLU A 21 22.27 -11.46 -9.17
N ALA A 22 22.51 -10.60 -8.18
CA ALA A 22 21.64 -9.44 -7.91
C ALA A 22 21.55 -8.45 -9.09
N ASN A 23 22.57 -8.40 -9.95
CA ASN A 23 22.64 -7.48 -11.11
C ASN A 23 22.42 -8.17 -12.46
N GLY A 24 22.13 -9.48 -12.46
CA GLY A 24 21.85 -10.21 -13.70
C GLY A 24 20.54 -9.76 -14.36
N PRO A 25 20.37 -9.97 -15.68
CA PRO A 25 19.07 -9.81 -16.31
C PRO A 25 18.09 -10.85 -15.75
N THR A 26 16.80 -10.51 -15.70
CA THR A 26 15.75 -11.45 -15.30
C THR A 26 15.80 -12.74 -16.13
N PRO A 27 15.79 -13.95 -15.52
CA PRO A 27 15.75 -15.20 -16.26
C PRO A 27 14.55 -15.27 -17.21
N GLN A 28 14.76 -15.77 -18.43
CA GLN A 28 13.70 -15.79 -19.46
C GLN A 28 12.43 -16.50 -18.98
N ARG A 29 12.56 -17.62 -18.25
CA ARG A 29 11.43 -18.35 -17.66
C ARG A 29 10.54 -17.46 -16.78
N CYS A 30 11.14 -16.49 -16.07
CA CYS A 30 10.42 -15.59 -15.18
C CYS A 30 9.76 -14.47 -15.95
N LYS A 31 10.40 -13.96 -17.02
CA LYS A 31 9.77 -13.03 -17.95
C LYS A 31 8.51 -13.66 -18.55
N ASP A 32 8.62 -14.89 -19.06
CA ASP A 32 7.52 -15.61 -19.70
C ASP A 32 6.36 -15.83 -18.72
N ALA A 33 6.65 -16.23 -17.47
CA ALA A 33 5.64 -16.37 -16.43
C ALA A 33 4.96 -15.04 -16.08
N LEU A 34 5.74 -13.96 -15.99
CA LEU A 34 5.24 -12.63 -15.63
C LEU A 34 4.31 -12.04 -16.71
N LEU A 35 4.55 -12.33 -17.99
CA LEU A 35 3.72 -11.86 -19.11
C LEU A 35 2.22 -12.19 -18.94
N THR A 36 1.89 -13.26 -18.23
CA THR A 36 0.49 -13.67 -17.96
C THR A 36 -0.32 -12.66 -17.14
N TYR A 37 0.34 -11.74 -16.46
CA TYR A 37 -0.30 -10.71 -15.64
C TYR A 37 -0.47 -9.37 -16.36
N PHE A 38 0.18 -9.15 -17.50
CA PHE A 38 0.09 -7.91 -18.29
C PHE A 38 -1.13 -7.88 -19.22
N VAL A 39 -2.31 -8.16 -18.65
CA VAL A 39 -3.58 -8.05 -19.35
C VAL A 39 -4.15 -6.65 -19.15
N ASN A 40 -4.45 -5.94 -20.24
CA ASN A 40 -4.96 -4.58 -20.20
C ASN A 40 -6.23 -4.47 -19.34
N ASN A 41 -6.24 -3.48 -18.44
CA ASN A 41 -7.34 -3.17 -17.51
C ASN A 41 -7.70 -4.31 -16.54
N GLN A 42 -6.82 -5.29 -16.36
CA GLN A 42 -7.02 -6.37 -15.42
C GLN A 42 -6.32 -6.06 -14.09
N ASN A 43 -7.09 -6.07 -13.00
CA ASN A 43 -6.51 -6.02 -11.67
C ASN A 43 -5.93 -7.38 -11.27
N ASN A 44 -4.71 -7.34 -10.75
CA ASN A 44 -4.01 -8.48 -10.18
C ASN A 44 -3.67 -8.15 -8.72
N GLY A 45 -3.99 -9.05 -7.81
CA GLY A 45 -3.69 -8.90 -6.39
C GLY A 45 -2.25 -9.30 -6.16
N ILE A 46 -1.51 -8.50 -5.40
CA ILE A 46 -0.10 -8.78 -5.12
C ILE A 46 0.10 -8.79 -3.61
N GLN A 47 0.75 -9.85 -3.14
CA GLN A 47 1.35 -9.93 -1.83
C GLN A 47 2.84 -9.69 -1.97
N ILE A 48 3.37 -8.76 -1.18
CA ILE A 48 4.79 -8.41 -1.18
C ILE A 48 5.32 -8.76 0.20
N SER A 49 6.34 -9.59 0.26
CA SER A 49 7.11 -9.80 1.49
C SER A 49 8.54 -9.37 1.23
N TYR A 50 9.16 -8.65 2.17
CA TYR A 50 10.59 -8.41 2.08
C TYR A 50 11.29 -8.54 3.42
N VAL A 51 12.54 -8.95 3.37
CA VAL A 51 13.40 -9.17 4.53
C VAL A 51 14.55 -8.18 4.48
N ASP A 52 14.61 -7.32 5.50
CA ASP A 52 15.72 -6.38 5.70
C ASP A 52 16.97 -7.13 6.19
N PRO A 53 18.20 -6.60 5.98
CA PRO A 53 19.44 -7.27 6.41
C PRO A 53 19.54 -7.52 7.91
N ASN A 54 18.76 -6.80 8.72
CA ASN A 54 18.66 -6.98 10.18
C ASN A 54 17.63 -8.05 10.58
N GLY A 55 17.00 -8.74 9.64
CA GLY A 55 16.00 -9.79 9.88
C GLY A 55 14.56 -9.30 10.07
N LYS A 56 14.30 -7.99 10.02
CA LYS A 56 12.93 -7.44 9.99
C LYS A 56 12.23 -7.92 8.71
N ILE A 57 11.01 -8.42 8.87
CA ILE A 57 10.16 -8.86 7.77
C ILE A 57 9.01 -7.87 7.63
N ILE A 58 8.76 -7.42 6.41
CA ILE A 58 7.59 -6.65 6.05
C ILE A 58 6.69 -7.49 5.17
N TYR A 59 5.38 -7.45 5.43
CA TYR A 59 4.36 -8.09 4.62
C TYR A 59 3.32 -7.06 4.19
N ALA A 60 3.07 -6.95 2.90
CA ALA A 60 2.13 -5.99 2.31
C ALA A 60 1.18 -6.67 1.33
N ARG A 61 -0.01 -6.09 1.17
CA ARG A 61 -0.99 -6.46 0.14
C ARG A 61 -1.54 -5.23 -0.54
N GLY A 62 -1.78 -5.36 -1.82
CA GLY A 62 -2.42 -4.34 -2.65
C GLY A 62 -2.77 -4.94 -4.01
N ASN A 63 -3.11 -4.09 -4.96
CA ASN A 63 -3.43 -4.51 -6.32
C ASN A 63 -2.56 -3.78 -7.33
N SER A 64 -2.47 -4.36 -8.52
CA SER A 64 -1.76 -3.77 -9.64
C SER A 64 -2.45 -4.06 -10.96
N MET A 65 -2.24 -3.14 -11.91
CA MET A 65 -2.86 -3.19 -13.22
C MET A 65 -1.88 -2.63 -14.26
N THR A 66 -2.07 -3.04 -15.51
CA THR A 66 -1.47 -2.44 -16.70
C THR A 66 -2.60 -1.88 -17.57
N ALA A 67 -2.46 -0.68 -18.10
CA ALA A 67 -3.38 -0.12 -19.09
C ALA A 67 -2.74 1.04 -19.86
N PRO A 68 -3.08 1.27 -21.15
CA PRO A 68 -2.41 2.25 -22.02
C PRO A 68 -2.38 3.69 -21.50
N LEU A 69 -3.35 4.10 -20.66
CA LEU A 69 -3.44 5.44 -20.07
C LEU A 69 -3.09 5.48 -18.58
N PHE A 70 -2.71 4.35 -18.00
CA PHE A 70 -2.37 4.21 -16.60
C PHE A 70 -0.88 3.92 -16.42
N SER A 71 -0.45 2.79 -16.98
CA SER A 71 0.93 2.33 -16.98
C SER A 71 1.09 1.18 -17.96
N ASN A 72 2.21 1.17 -18.68
CA ASN A 72 2.63 0.02 -19.49
C ASN A 72 3.21 -1.12 -18.63
N ASP A 73 3.47 -0.84 -17.35
CA ASP A 73 4.00 -1.77 -16.36
C ASP A 73 2.88 -2.27 -15.44
N LEU A 74 3.10 -3.39 -14.73
CA LEU A 74 2.25 -3.75 -13.60
C LEU A 74 2.50 -2.74 -12.49
N SER A 75 1.54 -1.84 -12.26
CA SER A 75 1.72 -0.71 -11.35
C SER A 75 0.65 -0.70 -10.28
N ASN A 76 1.03 -0.26 -9.09
CA ASN A 76 0.14 -0.14 -7.93
C ASN A 76 -1.14 0.65 -8.26
N THR A 77 -2.32 0.08 -7.96
CA THR A 77 -3.62 0.68 -8.27
C THR A 77 -4.33 1.35 -7.11
N ASP A 78 -3.98 1.07 -5.86
CA ASP A 78 -4.83 1.39 -4.69
C ASP A 78 -4.04 1.52 -3.39
N GLY A 79 -2.72 1.50 -3.48
CA GLY A 79 -1.85 1.49 -2.32
C GLY A 79 -1.64 0.09 -1.77
N TYR A 80 -0.56 -0.05 -1.02
CA TYR A 80 -0.21 -1.25 -0.27
C TYR A 80 -0.02 -0.86 1.18
N ILE A 81 -0.89 -1.39 2.03
CA ILE A 81 -0.75 -1.33 3.48
C ILE A 81 0.10 -2.53 3.90
N ALA A 82 1.05 -2.28 4.80
CA ALA A 82 2.03 -3.27 5.21
C ALA A 82 2.00 -3.48 6.74
N LEU A 83 2.41 -4.68 7.16
CA LEU A 83 2.68 -5.05 8.55
C LEU A 83 4.16 -5.33 8.70
N SER A 84 4.69 -5.05 9.89
CA SER A 84 6.10 -5.27 10.23
C SER A 84 6.23 -6.31 11.33
N SER A 85 7.21 -7.21 11.18
CA SER A 85 7.50 -8.23 12.20
C SER A 85 7.98 -7.63 13.53
N ILE A 86 8.51 -6.40 13.52
CA ILE A 86 8.96 -5.69 14.73
C ILE A 86 7.79 -5.08 15.51
N ASN A 87 6.63 -4.93 14.85
CA ASN A 87 5.44 -4.42 15.50
C ASN A 87 4.73 -5.60 16.14
N GLU A 88 4.93 -5.77 17.44
CA GLU A 88 4.31 -6.84 18.21
C GLU A 88 2.99 -6.39 18.84
N ASP A 89 2.06 -7.33 18.98
CA ASP A 89 0.85 -7.16 19.78
C ASP A 89 0.62 -8.35 20.69
N CYS A 90 -0.23 -8.15 21.71
CA CYS A 90 -0.61 -9.21 22.62
C CYS A 90 -1.97 -9.80 22.21
N PHE A 91 -1.98 -11.04 21.71
CA PHE A 91 -3.19 -11.76 21.35
C PHE A 91 -3.38 -12.98 22.25
N ALA A 92 -4.53 -13.06 22.91
CA ALA A 92 -4.83 -14.09 23.90
C ALA A 92 -3.71 -14.27 24.97
N GLY A 93 -3.14 -13.14 25.44
CA GLY A 93 -2.08 -13.12 26.45
C GLY A 93 -0.70 -13.56 25.96
N LYS A 94 -0.50 -13.71 24.64
CA LYS A 94 0.79 -14.02 24.04
C LYS A 94 1.21 -12.91 23.08
N THR A 95 2.45 -12.47 23.19
CA THR A 95 3.06 -11.56 22.23
C THR A 95 3.23 -12.27 20.88
N GLN A 96 2.72 -11.68 19.80
CA GLN A 96 2.88 -12.15 18.44
C GLN A 96 3.43 -11.02 17.54
N PRO A 97 4.30 -11.33 16.57
CA PRO A 97 4.76 -10.35 15.59
C PRO A 97 3.63 -9.99 14.61
N PHE A 98 3.83 -8.91 13.84
CA PHE A 98 2.87 -8.41 12.84
C PHE A 98 1.52 -7.99 13.43
N SER A 99 1.55 -7.11 14.44
CA SER A 99 0.36 -6.40 14.94
C SER A 99 -0.43 -5.79 13.80
N ASP A 100 -1.69 -6.19 13.67
CA ASP A 100 -2.65 -5.59 12.73
C ASP A 100 -3.07 -4.17 13.13
N GLN A 101 -2.87 -3.80 14.40
CA GLN A 101 -3.10 -2.45 14.93
C GLN A 101 -1.99 -1.46 14.55
N ARG A 102 -0.83 -1.96 14.08
CA ARG A 102 0.35 -1.14 13.77
C ARG A 102 0.80 -1.38 12.34
N THR A 103 0.00 -0.86 11.41
CA THR A 103 0.36 -0.83 9.99
C THR A 103 1.53 0.12 9.74
N VAL A 104 2.40 -0.26 8.81
CA VAL A 104 3.48 0.57 8.28
C VAL A 104 3.18 0.99 6.84
N GLU A 105 3.71 2.15 6.52
CA GLU A 105 3.70 2.77 5.20
C GLU A 105 4.40 1.86 4.17
N GLY A 106 3.62 1.30 3.24
CA GLY A 106 4.12 0.45 2.17
C GLY A 106 4.39 1.25 0.90
N PHE A 107 3.37 1.34 0.04
CA PHE A 107 3.42 1.98 -1.28
C PHE A 107 2.09 2.73 -1.49
N TYR A 108 2.08 4.00 -1.90
CA TYR A 108 0.80 4.76 -2.00
C TYR A 108 0.32 5.01 -3.41
N ASP A 109 1.22 5.26 -4.35
CA ASP A 109 0.87 5.66 -5.71
C ASP A 109 1.33 4.64 -6.75
N SER A 110 0.89 4.82 -7.99
CA SER A 110 1.25 3.94 -9.11
C SER A 110 2.74 3.98 -9.51
N ARG A 111 3.52 4.89 -8.92
CA ARG A 111 4.99 5.00 -9.13
C ARG A 111 5.78 4.35 -8.01
N SER A 112 5.17 4.16 -6.84
CA SER A 112 5.81 3.59 -5.66
C SER A 112 6.05 2.09 -5.76
N PHE A 113 5.36 1.42 -6.68
CA PHE A 113 5.63 0.03 -7.03
C PHE A 113 5.30 -0.22 -8.50
N ARG A 114 6.28 -0.76 -9.24
CA ARG A 114 6.16 -1.17 -10.64
C ARG A 114 6.95 -2.43 -10.93
N ILE A 115 6.41 -3.29 -11.79
CA ILE A 115 7.15 -4.39 -12.42
C ILE A 115 7.00 -4.27 -13.95
N THR A 116 8.12 -4.15 -14.65
CA THR A 116 8.15 -4.10 -16.12
C THR A 116 8.00 -5.50 -16.72
N ARG A 117 7.69 -5.58 -18.02
CA ARG A 117 7.58 -6.87 -18.74
C ARG A 117 8.88 -7.66 -18.77
N ASP A 118 10.02 -6.97 -18.67
CA ASP A 118 11.34 -7.58 -18.58
C ASP A 118 11.72 -8.01 -17.15
N GLY A 119 10.83 -7.83 -16.18
CA GLY A 119 11.03 -8.23 -14.80
C GLY A 119 11.91 -7.29 -13.99
N GLN A 120 12.13 -6.06 -14.45
CA GLN A 120 12.70 -5.02 -13.60
C GLN A 120 11.62 -4.54 -12.64
N VAL A 121 11.95 -4.51 -11.36
CA VAL A 121 11.11 -4.04 -10.27
C VAL A 121 11.63 -2.69 -9.81
N THR A 122 10.72 -1.72 -9.67
CA THR A 122 10.97 -0.43 -9.04
C THR A 122 10.09 -0.29 -7.82
N ILE A 123 10.70 -0.01 -6.68
CA ILE A 123 10.03 0.18 -5.40
C ILE A 123 10.48 1.49 -4.78
N ASN A 124 9.53 2.36 -4.43
CA ASN A 124 9.78 3.57 -3.65
C ASN A 124 9.05 3.45 -2.30
N ASN A 125 9.80 3.17 -1.24
CA ASN A 125 9.29 3.07 0.12
C ASN A 125 10.37 3.46 1.14
N GLU A 126 9.93 3.85 2.34
CA GLU A 126 10.83 4.31 3.41
C GLU A 126 11.76 5.46 2.94
N GLY A 127 11.25 6.32 2.04
CA GLY A 127 12.01 7.43 1.46
C GLY A 127 13.14 7.03 0.50
N LYS A 128 13.25 5.74 0.13
CA LYS A 128 14.30 5.22 -0.76
C LYS A 128 13.70 4.62 -2.03
N SER A 129 14.36 4.88 -3.16
CA SER A 129 14.09 4.22 -4.43
C SER A 129 15.01 3.01 -4.60
N ARG A 130 14.42 1.87 -4.95
CA ARG A 130 15.14 0.62 -5.20
C ARG A 130 14.74 0.10 -6.57
N VAL A 131 15.74 -0.23 -7.38
CA VAL A 131 15.55 -0.81 -8.71
C VAL A 131 16.38 -2.08 -8.80
N PHE A 132 15.74 -3.19 -9.14
CA PHE A 132 16.40 -4.48 -9.24
C PHE A 132 15.66 -5.39 -10.21
N ASN A 133 16.29 -6.49 -10.62
CA ASN A 133 15.66 -7.47 -11.49
C ASN A 133 15.12 -8.65 -10.67
N ILE A 134 14.07 -9.29 -11.17
CA ILE A 134 13.64 -10.59 -10.66
C ILE A 134 14.76 -11.60 -10.93
N THR A 135 15.26 -12.23 -9.88
CA THR A 135 16.34 -13.22 -9.96
C THR A 135 15.82 -14.64 -10.05
N ASP A 136 14.62 -14.90 -9.51
CA ASP A 136 14.03 -16.24 -9.50
C ASP A 136 12.51 -16.21 -9.49
N CYS A 137 11.87 -17.31 -9.87
CA CYS A 137 10.41 -17.44 -9.86
C CYS A 137 9.95 -18.90 -9.78
N SER A 138 8.76 -19.09 -9.23
CA SER A 138 8.04 -20.35 -9.20
C SER A 138 6.53 -20.10 -9.32
N THR A 139 5.93 -20.57 -10.41
CA THR A 139 4.49 -20.41 -10.71
C THR A 139 4.08 -18.94 -10.72
N ASN A 140 3.58 -18.44 -9.59
CA ASN A 140 3.08 -17.09 -9.40
C ASN A 140 3.83 -16.31 -8.30
N VAL A 141 4.96 -16.85 -7.85
CA VAL A 141 5.89 -16.22 -6.91
C VAL A 141 7.12 -15.79 -7.67
N PHE A 142 7.51 -14.53 -7.51
CA PHE A 142 8.70 -13.93 -8.10
C PHE A 142 9.59 -13.39 -6.99
N ASN A 143 10.89 -13.57 -7.10
CA ASN A 143 11.85 -13.14 -6.09
C ASN A 143 12.92 -12.25 -6.74
N GLY A 144 13.42 -11.27 -6.00
CA GLY A 144 14.51 -10.41 -6.42
C GLY A 144 15.26 -9.85 -5.22
N TYR A 145 16.51 -9.46 -5.42
CA TYR A 145 17.33 -8.82 -4.40
C TYR A 145 17.57 -7.37 -4.76
N SER A 146 17.36 -6.45 -3.80
CA SER A 146 17.80 -5.08 -3.99
C SER A 146 19.32 -4.96 -3.88
N ASP A 147 19.85 -3.84 -4.34
CA ASP A 147 21.23 -3.39 -4.14
C ASP A 147 21.66 -3.35 -2.66
N GLU A 148 20.73 -3.01 -1.76
CA GLU A 148 20.95 -3.05 -0.29
C GLU A 148 20.92 -4.48 0.31
N GLY A 149 20.78 -5.53 -0.52
CA GLY A 149 20.73 -6.92 -0.07
C GLY A 149 19.40 -7.37 0.53
N ARG A 150 18.33 -6.58 0.38
CA ARG A 150 16.97 -6.98 0.80
C ARG A 150 16.42 -8.01 -0.17
N LEU A 151 15.88 -9.11 0.35
CA LEU A 151 15.14 -10.08 -0.46
C LEU A 151 13.69 -9.64 -0.54
N TYR A 152 13.17 -9.47 -1.76
CA TYR A 152 11.77 -9.26 -2.06
C TYR A 152 11.16 -10.52 -2.66
N ALA A 153 9.94 -10.84 -2.22
CA ALA A 153 9.10 -11.90 -2.75
C ALA A 153 7.73 -11.31 -3.12
N PHE A 154 7.27 -11.57 -4.34
CA PHE A 154 6.00 -11.12 -4.90
C PHE A 154 5.16 -12.33 -5.23
N HIS A 155 4.02 -12.49 -4.56
CA HIS A 155 3.02 -13.47 -4.95
C HIS A 155 1.87 -12.76 -5.67
N ILE A 156 1.67 -13.09 -6.95
CA ILE A 156 0.73 -12.41 -7.84
C ILE A 156 -0.46 -13.32 -8.15
N ALA A 157 -1.68 -12.82 -7.95
CA ALA A 157 -2.91 -13.49 -8.32
C ALA A 157 -3.60 -12.76 -9.48
N SER A 158 -3.70 -13.45 -10.62
CA SER A 158 -4.36 -12.94 -11.82
C SER A 158 -5.87 -12.82 -11.62
N LYS A 159 -6.49 -11.76 -12.16
CA LYS A 159 -7.96 -11.52 -12.14
C LYS A 159 -8.57 -11.50 -10.73
N LYS A 160 -7.77 -11.25 -9.71
CA LYS A 160 -8.21 -11.25 -8.32
C LYS A 160 -7.78 -9.95 -7.68
N ARG A 161 -8.67 -9.32 -6.92
CA ARG A 161 -8.27 -8.24 -6.02
C ARG A 161 -7.96 -8.80 -4.64
N TYR A 162 -6.89 -8.29 -4.03
CA TYR A 162 -6.63 -8.46 -2.61
C TYR A 162 -7.16 -7.25 -1.86
N GLN A 163 -7.75 -7.53 -0.70
CA GLN A 163 -7.98 -6.51 0.30
C GLN A 163 -6.64 -6.14 0.94
N ALA A 164 -6.53 -4.89 1.38
CA ALA A 164 -5.38 -4.41 2.12
C ALA A 164 -5.17 -5.26 3.39
N VAL A 165 -3.93 -5.33 3.87
CA VAL A 165 -3.66 -6.05 5.12
C VAL A 165 -4.37 -5.36 6.29
N ALA A 166 -4.81 -6.15 7.27
CA ALA A 166 -5.53 -5.70 8.47
C ALA A 166 -6.92 -5.07 8.24
N SER A 167 -7.39 -4.92 6.99
CA SER A 167 -8.68 -4.28 6.70
C SER A 167 -9.91 -5.04 7.24
N LEU A 168 -9.77 -6.33 7.52
CA LEU A 168 -10.83 -7.19 8.09
C LEU A 168 -10.65 -7.45 9.59
N CYS A 169 -9.54 -6.99 10.18
CA CYS A 169 -9.15 -7.34 11.55
C CYS A 169 -9.62 -6.33 12.59
N SER A 170 -10.55 -5.44 12.26
CA SER A 170 -11.26 -4.60 13.22
C SER A 170 -12.15 -5.46 14.12
N ILE A 171 -11.52 -6.12 15.09
CA ILE A 171 -12.16 -6.69 16.27
C ILE A 171 -12.72 -5.51 17.07
N GLN A 172 -14.00 -5.58 17.42
CA GLN A 172 -14.73 -4.64 18.26
C GLN A 172 -13.87 -4.13 19.43
N THR A 173 -13.24 -2.97 19.27
CA THR A 173 -12.79 -2.18 20.40
C THR A 173 -14.00 -1.44 20.94
N SER A 174 -14.30 -1.66 22.21
CA SER A 174 -15.33 -0.92 22.93
C SER A 174 -15.12 0.60 22.74
N PRO A 175 -16.18 1.41 22.60
CA PRO A 175 -16.04 2.81 22.25
C PRO A 175 -15.11 3.55 23.24
N PRO A 176 -14.17 4.38 22.77
CA PRO A 176 -13.37 5.20 23.67
C PRO A 176 -14.27 6.26 24.31
N THR A 177 -14.20 6.37 25.64
CA THR A 177 -14.79 7.47 26.41
C THR A 177 -14.03 8.76 26.06
N THR A 178 -14.54 9.56 25.12
CA THR A 178 -13.96 10.86 24.78
C THR A 178 -14.67 12.00 25.52
N THR A 179 -14.06 12.45 26.60
CA THR A 179 -14.23 13.81 27.13
C THR A 179 -13.68 14.82 26.12
N GLY A 180 -14.52 15.74 25.67
CA GLY A 180 -14.20 16.71 24.62
C GLY A 180 -13.22 17.81 25.02
N ASN A 181 -12.47 18.29 24.03
CA ASN A 181 -12.24 19.71 23.70
C ASN A 181 -11.18 19.81 22.59
N GLY A 182 -11.58 20.27 21.41
CA GLY A 182 -10.66 20.52 20.31
C GLY A 182 -11.34 21.23 19.14
N ASN A 183 -11.16 22.55 19.07
CA ASN A 183 -11.54 23.40 17.94
C ASN A 183 -10.68 23.05 16.71
N GLY A 184 -11.27 22.35 15.74
CA GLY A 184 -10.79 22.24 14.37
C GLY A 184 -11.99 22.24 13.45
N ASN A 185 -12.06 23.18 12.51
CA ASN A 185 -13.13 23.29 11.52
C ASN A 185 -13.05 22.11 10.53
N GLY A 186 -13.58 20.96 10.92
CA GLY A 186 -13.95 19.87 10.04
C GLY A 186 -15.47 19.68 10.15
N GLY A 187 -16.16 19.55 9.02
CA GLY A 187 -17.62 19.42 8.96
C GLY A 187 -18.10 18.15 9.67
N ASN A 188 -18.34 18.25 10.98
CA ASN A 188 -18.97 17.21 11.79
C ASN A 188 -20.47 17.19 11.49
N ILE A 189 -20.88 16.29 10.59
CA ILE A 189 -22.26 15.79 10.58
C ILE A 189 -22.18 14.32 10.97
N GLY A 190 -22.57 14.03 12.22
CA GLY A 190 -22.89 12.71 12.76
C GLY A 190 -21.86 11.63 12.49
N ASP A 191 -21.13 11.22 13.52
CA ASP A 191 -20.37 9.96 13.58
C ASP A 191 -19.12 9.81 12.67
N ALA A 192 -19.01 10.48 11.51
CA ALA A 192 -17.83 10.38 10.63
C ALA A 192 -16.90 11.61 10.75
N ILE A 193 -15.63 11.39 11.10
CA ILE A 193 -14.58 12.43 11.04
C ILE A 193 -13.64 12.15 9.87
N ILE A 194 -13.48 13.11 8.97
CA ILE A 194 -12.53 13.05 7.86
C ILE A 194 -11.30 13.88 8.22
N GLU A 195 -10.14 13.25 8.28
CA GLU A 195 -8.84 13.90 8.49
C GLU A 195 -7.96 13.70 7.27
N SER A 196 -7.22 14.74 6.88
CA SER A 196 -6.33 14.72 5.72
C SER A 196 -4.89 15.08 6.10
N LYS A 197 -3.94 14.47 5.42
CA LYS A 197 -2.50 14.74 5.51
C LYS A 197 -1.94 14.91 4.11
N ILE A 198 -1.30 16.05 3.85
CA ILE A 198 -0.56 16.26 2.61
C ILE A 198 0.73 15.43 2.66
N ASN A 199 0.90 14.55 1.68
CA ASN A 199 2.09 13.71 1.55
C ASN A 199 3.16 14.42 0.72
N SER A 200 2.75 15.01 -0.41
CA SER A 200 3.66 15.70 -1.32
C SER A 200 2.94 16.80 -2.10
N LYS A 201 3.71 17.75 -2.63
CA LYS A 201 3.24 18.80 -3.54
C LYS A 201 4.19 18.90 -4.73
N TRP A 202 3.65 19.17 -5.92
CA TRP A 202 4.47 19.43 -7.11
C TRP A 202 3.75 20.37 -8.08
N VAL A 203 4.50 20.88 -9.05
CA VAL A 203 3.98 21.66 -10.17
C VAL A 203 4.14 20.84 -11.44
N ASP A 204 3.09 20.69 -12.23
CA ASP A 204 3.15 20.09 -13.56
C ASP A 204 2.33 20.96 -14.53
N SER A 205 2.98 21.38 -15.63
CA SER A 205 2.41 22.27 -16.65
C SER A 205 1.83 23.57 -16.08
N GLY A 206 2.49 24.14 -15.06
CA GLY A 206 2.06 25.36 -14.37
C GLY A 206 0.93 25.18 -13.36
N ILE A 207 0.42 23.95 -13.17
CA ILE A 207 -0.65 23.62 -12.23
C ILE A 207 -0.03 23.02 -10.97
N ASN A 208 -0.44 23.51 -9.79
CA ASN A 208 -0.04 22.93 -8.51
C ASN A 208 -0.90 21.71 -8.18
N TYR A 209 -0.26 20.63 -7.77
CA TYR A 209 -0.90 19.40 -7.33
C TYR A 209 -0.45 19.03 -5.93
N MET A 210 -1.32 18.34 -5.21
CA MET A 210 -1.01 17.73 -3.92
C MET A 210 -1.46 16.29 -3.92
N ASP A 211 -0.60 15.40 -3.42
CA ASP A 211 -0.98 14.06 -3.00
C ASP A 211 -1.36 14.10 -1.52
N ILE A 212 -2.54 13.59 -1.20
CA ILE A 212 -3.16 13.68 0.11
C ILE A 212 -3.63 12.29 0.52
N SER A 213 -3.21 11.86 1.70
CA SER A 213 -3.79 10.70 2.38
C SER A 213 -4.86 11.14 3.34
N LEU A 214 -5.96 10.41 3.35
CA LEU A 214 -7.12 10.67 4.16
C LEU A 214 -7.49 9.47 5.02
N LYS A 215 -8.11 9.77 6.15
CA LYS A 215 -8.76 8.78 6.99
C LYS A 215 -10.16 9.22 7.38
N ILE A 216 -11.09 8.28 7.40
CA ILE A 216 -12.44 8.43 7.91
C ILE A 216 -12.52 7.63 9.19
N THR A 217 -12.74 8.30 10.32
CA THR A 217 -12.93 7.66 11.62
C THR A 217 -14.42 7.61 11.93
N ASN A 218 -14.94 6.42 12.25
CA ASN A 218 -16.31 6.29 12.77
C ASN A 218 -16.30 6.49 14.30
N ASN A 219 -16.67 7.67 14.75
CA ASN A 219 -16.89 8.02 16.15
C ASN A 219 -18.33 7.75 16.64
N GLY A 220 -19.19 7.21 15.78
CA GLY A 220 -20.54 6.81 16.13
C GLY A 220 -20.63 5.47 16.83
N LEU A 221 -21.88 5.08 17.13
CA LEU A 221 -22.23 3.78 17.69
C LEU A 221 -22.72 2.78 16.63
N ASN A 222 -23.01 3.24 15.42
CA ASN A 222 -23.51 2.43 14.31
C ASN A 222 -22.43 2.25 13.24
N ASP A 223 -22.48 1.15 12.51
CA ASP A 223 -21.67 0.95 11.30
C ASP A 223 -21.97 2.03 10.26
N ILE A 224 -20.92 2.52 9.58
CA ILE A 224 -21.04 3.34 8.37
C ILE A 224 -20.85 2.42 7.16
N ARG A 225 -21.93 2.19 6.42
CA ARG A 225 -22.03 1.38 5.19
C ARG A 225 -22.18 2.25 3.96
N LYS A 226 -22.70 3.47 4.12
CA LYS A 226 -22.76 4.49 3.08
C LYS A 226 -22.28 5.81 3.63
N LEU A 227 -21.43 6.47 2.88
CA LEU A 227 -20.97 7.80 3.18
C LEU A 227 -20.74 8.50 1.86
N SER A 228 -21.28 9.71 1.75
CA SER A 228 -20.93 10.64 0.67
C SER A 228 -20.42 11.94 1.28
N PHE A 229 -19.39 12.51 0.67
CA PHE A 229 -18.79 13.77 1.12
C PHE A 229 -18.27 14.56 -0.07
N SER A 230 -18.12 15.88 0.11
CA SER A 230 -17.50 16.77 -0.87
C SER A 230 -16.17 17.33 -0.36
N SER A 231 -15.34 17.76 -1.31
CA SER A 231 -14.11 18.52 -1.12
C SER A 231 -14.28 19.91 -1.73
N ASP A 232 -13.78 20.93 -1.06
CA ASP A 232 -13.70 22.29 -1.62
C ASP A 232 -12.64 22.42 -2.74
N THR A 233 -11.76 21.42 -2.84
CA THR A 233 -10.67 21.36 -3.81
C THR A 233 -10.90 20.21 -4.78
N PRO A 234 -10.88 20.45 -6.11
CA PRO A 234 -11.14 19.41 -7.09
C PRO A 234 -9.97 18.44 -7.22
N LEU A 235 -10.29 17.19 -7.55
CA LEU A 235 -9.33 16.21 -8.04
C LEU A 235 -8.65 16.68 -9.31
N ARG A 236 -7.43 16.20 -9.54
CA ARG A 236 -6.76 16.30 -10.84
C ARG A 236 -7.60 15.69 -11.97
N ASN A 237 -8.19 14.52 -11.72
CA ASN A 237 -9.15 13.82 -12.57
C ASN A 237 -9.86 12.73 -11.75
N LEU A 238 -10.90 12.07 -12.30
CA LEU A 238 -11.65 11.03 -11.58
C LEU A 238 -10.81 9.80 -11.23
N GLN A 239 -9.69 9.55 -11.94
CA GLN A 239 -8.77 8.44 -11.66
C GLN A 239 -7.72 8.77 -10.59
N SER A 240 -7.72 10.02 -10.10
CA SER A 240 -6.80 10.51 -9.08
C SER A 240 -7.33 10.27 -7.66
N ALA A 241 -8.19 9.26 -7.50
CA ALA A 241 -8.77 8.85 -6.23
C ALA A 241 -8.54 7.34 -6.06
N TRP A 242 -8.05 6.94 -4.89
CA TRP A 242 -7.71 5.57 -4.56
C TRP A 242 -8.48 5.10 -3.34
N SER A 243 -9.03 3.89 -3.39
CA SER A 243 -9.85 3.32 -2.32
C SER A 243 -11.05 4.18 -1.94
N ILE A 244 -11.57 4.96 -2.88
CA ILE A 244 -12.81 5.72 -2.71
C ILE A 244 -13.47 5.85 -4.10
N ILE A 245 -14.79 6.00 -4.15
CA ILE A 245 -15.49 6.28 -5.40
C ILE A 245 -15.50 7.80 -5.60
N ALA A 246 -14.92 8.28 -6.70
CA ALA A 246 -15.06 9.68 -7.12
C ALA A 246 -16.30 9.81 -8.02
N ASN A 247 -17.39 10.37 -7.47
CA ASN A 247 -18.64 10.60 -8.20
C ASN A 247 -18.53 11.82 -9.14
N SER A 248 -17.73 12.80 -8.73
CA SER A 248 -17.35 13.97 -9.53
C SER A 248 -15.93 14.41 -9.16
N LEU A 249 -15.45 15.53 -9.71
CA LEU A 249 -14.14 16.07 -9.31
C LEU A 249 -14.12 16.55 -7.85
N THR A 250 -15.27 16.78 -7.22
CA THR A 250 -15.37 17.32 -5.86
C THR A 250 -16.24 16.48 -4.94
N GLU A 251 -16.83 15.38 -5.41
CA GLU A 251 -17.73 14.53 -4.62
C GLU A 251 -17.29 13.08 -4.63
N PHE A 252 -17.40 12.45 -3.47
CA PHE A 252 -16.88 11.12 -3.18
C PHE A 252 -17.90 10.28 -2.43
N SER A 253 -17.81 8.97 -2.58
CA SER A 253 -18.55 8.02 -1.77
C SER A 253 -17.75 6.78 -1.38
N LEU A 254 -18.14 6.19 -0.27
CA LEU A 254 -17.63 4.89 0.18
C LEU A 254 -17.98 3.79 -0.86
N PRO A 255 -17.07 2.85 -1.16
CA PRO A 255 -17.43 1.65 -1.91
C PRO A 255 -18.53 0.85 -1.21
N ASN A 256 -19.43 0.24 -1.99
CA ASN A 256 -20.61 -0.48 -1.47
C ASN A 256 -20.27 -1.68 -0.57
N ASP A 257 -19.06 -2.23 -0.69
CA ASP A 257 -18.56 -3.38 0.05
C ASP A 257 -17.78 -3.01 1.32
N VAL A 258 -17.57 -1.71 1.57
CA VAL A 258 -16.84 -1.22 2.74
C VAL A 258 -17.81 -0.92 3.88
N VAL A 259 -17.42 -1.32 5.09
CA VAL A 259 -18.13 -0.99 6.33
C VAL A 259 -17.11 -0.44 7.32
N ILE A 260 -17.34 0.78 7.82
CA ILE A 260 -16.55 1.39 8.89
C ILE A 260 -17.31 1.14 10.19
N THR A 261 -16.93 0.12 10.94
CA THR A 261 -17.52 -0.20 12.26
C THR A 261 -17.19 0.91 13.28
N PRO A 262 -17.93 1.01 14.39
CA PRO A 262 -17.60 1.94 15.48
C PRO A 262 -16.12 1.88 15.87
N SER A 263 -15.51 3.05 16.06
CA SER A 263 -14.09 3.27 16.38
C SER A 263 -13.07 2.77 15.33
N SER A 264 -13.53 2.28 14.18
CA SER A 264 -12.63 1.88 13.09
C SER A 264 -12.31 3.05 12.16
N ILE A 265 -11.23 2.87 11.40
CA ILE A 265 -10.67 3.89 10.51
C ILE A 265 -10.60 3.32 9.10
N TYR A 266 -11.06 4.10 8.13
CA TYR A 266 -10.95 3.80 6.70
C TYR A 266 -9.98 4.76 6.01
N HIS A 267 -9.02 4.22 5.26
CA HIS A 267 -7.99 5.00 4.59
C HIS A 267 -8.19 5.07 3.08
N PHE A 268 -7.91 6.23 2.51
CA PHE A 268 -7.96 6.48 1.07
C PHE A 268 -6.99 7.62 0.70
N SER A 269 -6.71 7.80 -0.60
CA SER A 269 -5.78 8.85 -1.05
C SER A 269 -6.33 9.55 -2.30
N LEU A 270 -5.93 10.81 -2.47
CA LEU A 270 -6.35 11.67 -3.59
C LEU A 270 -5.16 12.46 -4.15
N ILE A 271 -5.15 12.73 -5.46
CA ILE A 271 -4.39 13.84 -6.05
C ILE A 271 -5.36 14.96 -6.40
N VAL A 272 -5.17 16.10 -5.76
CA VAL A 272 -6.00 17.31 -5.92
C VAL A 272 -5.23 18.45 -6.58
N ILE A 273 -5.96 19.41 -7.15
CA ILE A 273 -5.40 20.63 -7.73
C ILE A 273 -5.38 21.72 -6.65
N GLY A 274 -4.20 22.25 -6.30
CA GLY A 274 -4.09 23.35 -5.35
C GLY A 274 -2.82 23.30 -4.52
N THR A 275 -2.74 24.18 -3.52
CA THR A 275 -1.60 24.28 -2.59
C THR A 275 -2.03 24.25 -1.12
N ILE A 276 -3.33 24.30 -0.84
CA ILE A 276 -3.93 24.36 0.50
C ILE A 276 -4.61 23.04 0.80
N ASN A 277 -4.52 22.57 2.04
CA ASN A 277 -5.20 21.33 2.44
C ASN A 277 -6.72 21.48 2.23
N PRO A 278 -7.40 20.57 1.50
CA PRO A 278 -8.82 20.70 1.25
C PRO A 278 -9.65 20.55 2.52
N ASN A 279 -10.79 21.23 2.56
CA ASN A 279 -11.83 20.98 3.54
C ASN A 279 -12.83 19.96 3.00
N TYR A 280 -13.28 19.06 3.87
CA TYR A 280 -14.24 18.01 3.53
C TYR A 280 -15.54 18.23 4.28
N ASN A 281 -16.66 18.09 3.56
CA ASN A 281 -18.01 18.23 4.10
C ASN A 281 -18.78 16.93 3.86
N VAL A 282 -19.23 16.29 4.93
CA VAL A 282 -20.12 15.12 4.82
C VAL A 282 -21.45 15.57 4.21
N ILE A 283 -21.88 14.89 3.16
CA ILE A 283 -23.16 15.12 2.46
C ILE A 283 -24.24 14.19 3.04
N SER A 284 -23.90 12.91 3.22
CA SER A 284 -24.82 11.90 3.74
C SER A 284 -24.08 10.73 4.41
N ILE A 285 -24.73 10.10 5.40
CA ILE A 285 -24.19 8.96 6.16
C ILE A 285 -25.29 7.91 6.46
N ASN A 286 -24.94 6.62 6.36
CA ASN A 286 -25.62 5.41 6.87
C ASN A 286 -25.02 4.11 6.30
#